data_AF-A0A7I6N1G6-F1
#
_entry.id   AF-A0A7I6N1G6-F1
#
_cell.length_a   1.000
_cell.length_b   1.000
_cell.length_c   1.000
_cell.angle_alpha   90.00
_cell.angle_beta   90.00
_cell.angle_gamma   90.00
#
_symmetry.space_group_name_H-M   'P 1'
#
loop_
_entity.id
_entity.type
_entity.pdbx_description
1 polymer ?
#
loop_
_entity_poly.entity_id
_entity_poly.type
_entity_poly.pdbx_seq_one_letter_code
_entity_poly.pdbx_strand_id
1 'polypeptide(L)'
;MNSQQIQSKAPAQASSRAEVEKQKTEREVAFRKIWSDTHKDYRGRLPDGTYTVMGWAKYGGGLVSASSISDAELAERLESIKRRTR
;
A
#
# COMPACT_ATOMS: atom_id res chain seq x y z
N MET A 1 8.89 -57.05 4.86
CA MET A 1 9.61 -55.99 5.59
C MET A 1 9.91 -54.90 4.56
N ASN A 2 9.04 -53.88 4.45
CA ASN A 2 9.22 -52.52 5.02
C ASN A 2 10.41 -51.79 4.37
N SER A 3 10.34 -50.62 3.72
CA SER A 3 9.33 -49.56 3.72
C SER A 3 9.54 -48.62 2.51
N GLN A 4 8.46 -47.94 2.13
CA GLN A 4 8.37 -46.85 1.15
C GLN A 4 9.25 -45.65 1.53
N GLN A 5 9.72 -44.87 0.54
CA GLN A 5 9.95 -43.45 0.74
C GLN A 5 9.55 -42.65 -0.51
N ILE A 6 8.27 -42.26 -0.51
CA ILE A 6 7.69 -41.25 -1.38
C ILE A 6 8.37 -39.92 -1.01
N GLN A 7 9.12 -39.36 -1.94
CA GLN A 7 9.78 -38.07 -1.76
C GLN A 7 8.72 -36.96 -1.81
N SER A 8 8.56 -36.31 -0.65
CA SER A 8 7.52 -35.37 -0.30
C SER A 8 7.46 -34.15 -1.22
N LYS A 9 6.23 -33.79 -1.61
CA LYS A 9 5.85 -32.50 -2.19
C LYS A 9 6.42 -31.33 -1.36
N ALA A 10 7.19 -30.45 -2.00
CA ALA A 10 7.47 -29.12 -1.48
C ALA A 10 6.24 -28.21 -1.71
N PRO A 11 5.68 -27.53 -0.69
CA PRO A 11 4.63 -26.54 -0.91
C PRO A 11 5.25 -25.20 -1.30
N ALA A 12 5.27 -24.90 -2.61
CA ALA A 12 5.67 -23.61 -3.17
C ALA A 12 4.60 -22.50 -2.98
N GLN A 13 3.90 -22.45 -1.83
CA GLN A 13 2.79 -21.52 -1.60
C GLN A 13 2.91 -20.63 -0.35
N ALA A 14 3.95 -20.79 0.48
CA ALA A 14 4.12 -19.95 1.67
C ALA A 14 4.77 -18.58 1.39
N SER A 15 5.51 -18.44 0.28
CA SER A 15 6.19 -17.17 -0.07
C SER A 15 5.20 -16.07 -0.48
N SER A 16 4.14 -16.44 -1.21
CA SER A 16 3.24 -15.47 -1.84
C SER A 16 2.37 -14.68 -0.86
N ARG A 17 2.07 -15.23 0.33
CA ARG A 17 1.20 -14.55 1.30
C ARG A 17 1.97 -13.54 2.16
N ALA A 18 3.14 -13.93 2.65
CA ALA A 18 3.99 -13.07 3.45
C ALA A 18 4.50 -11.85 2.65
N GLU A 19 4.84 -12.04 1.36
CA GLU A 19 5.26 -10.95 0.47
C GLU A 19 4.11 -9.98 0.17
N VAL A 20 2.86 -10.46 0.07
CA VAL A 20 1.68 -9.61 -0.13
C VAL A 20 1.32 -8.83 1.14
N GLU A 21 1.43 -9.43 2.32
CA GLU A 21 1.20 -8.74 3.60
C GLU A 21 2.27 -7.68 3.88
N LYS A 22 3.53 -7.97 3.53
CA LYS A 22 4.62 -6.99 3.64
C LYS A 22 4.40 -5.79 2.71
N GLN A 23 4.02 -6.04 1.45
CA GLN A 23 3.72 -4.97 0.48
C GLN A 23 2.52 -4.11 0.88
N LYS A 24 1.46 -4.70 1.45
CA LYS A 24 0.33 -3.93 2.01
C LYS A 24 0.79 -2.99 3.11
N THR A 25 1.63 -3.49 4.01
CA THR A 25 2.20 -2.70 5.11
C THR A 25 3.02 -1.52 4.58
N GLU A 26 3.85 -1.73 3.56
CA GLU A 26 4.67 -0.67 2.95
C GLU A 26 3.82 0.40 2.26
N ARG A 27 2.76 -0.02 1.54
CA ARG A 27 1.81 0.90 0.89
C ARG A 27 1.07 1.75 1.92
N GLU A 28 0.61 1.16 3.01
CA GLU A 28 -0.08 1.87 4.09
C GLU A 28 0.85 2.86 4.79
N VAL A 29 2.11 2.49 5.05
CA VAL A 29 3.11 3.39 5.62
C VAL A 29 3.41 4.56 4.69
N ALA A 30 3.59 4.30 3.39
CA ALA A 30 3.76 5.34 2.37
C ALA A 30 2.55 6.29 2.32
N PHE A 31 1.34 5.72 2.29
CA PHE A 31 0.11 6.49 2.27
C PHE A 31 -0.06 7.33 3.53
N ARG A 32 0.30 6.82 4.71
CA ARG A 32 0.26 7.58 5.97
C ARG A 32 1.21 8.78 5.95
N LYS A 33 2.38 8.67 5.30
CA LYS A 33 3.28 9.82 5.11
C LYS A 33 2.63 10.88 4.23
N ILE A 34 2.03 10.47 3.11
CA ILE A 34 1.29 11.37 2.22
C ILE A 34 0.14 12.03 2.96
N TRP A 35 -0.67 11.27 3.69
CA TRP A 35 -1.77 11.78 4.48
C TRP A 35 -1.29 12.82 5.49
N SER A 36 -0.18 12.55 6.20
CA SER A 36 0.38 13.45 7.21
C SER A 36 0.93 14.76 6.62
N ASP A 37 1.48 14.72 5.41
CA ASP A 37 1.97 15.89 4.68
C ASP A 37 0.86 16.67 3.97
N THR A 38 -0.23 15.99 3.58
CA THR A 38 -1.36 16.60 2.89
C THR A 38 -2.07 17.61 3.81
N HIS A 39 -2.47 18.76 3.25
CA HIS A 39 -3.21 19.78 3.99
C HIS A 39 -4.53 19.23 4.56
N LYS A 40 -4.96 19.76 5.71
CA LYS A 40 -6.15 19.29 6.44
C LYS A 40 -7.44 19.28 5.59
N ASP A 41 -7.60 20.23 4.68
CA ASP A 41 -8.79 20.33 3.82
C ASP A 41 -8.81 19.27 2.71
N TYR A 42 -7.67 18.65 2.41
CA TYR A 42 -7.53 17.64 1.35
C TYR A 42 -7.31 16.23 1.91
N ARG A 43 -7.50 16.03 3.22
CA ARG A 43 -7.39 14.73 3.86
C ARG A 43 -8.50 14.50 4.88
N GLY A 44 -8.84 13.24 5.09
CA GLY A 44 -9.88 12.85 6.03
C GLY A 44 -9.74 11.43 6.53
N ARG A 45 -10.78 10.98 7.23
CA ARG A 45 -10.98 9.58 7.62
C ARG A 45 -12.41 9.20 7.29
N LEU A 46 -12.59 7.99 6.80
CA LEU A 46 -13.90 7.37 6.66
C LEU A 46 -14.44 6.93 8.03
N PRO A 47 -15.75 6.69 8.18
CA PRO A 47 -16.35 6.25 9.45
C PRO A 47 -15.78 4.92 9.97
N ASP A 48 -15.25 4.06 9.10
CA ASP A 48 -14.54 2.83 9.48
C ASP A 48 -13.11 3.07 9.99
N GLY A 49 -12.61 4.31 9.92
CA GLY A 49 -11.27 4.69 10.36
C GLY A 49 -10.21 4.72 9.25
N THR A 50 -10.54 4.32 8.01
CA THR A 50 -9.61 4.37 6.88
C THR A 50 -9.18 5.81 6.55
N TYR A 51 -7.87 6.01 6.43
CA TYR A 51 -7.30 7.27 5.99
C TYR A 51 -7.58 7.53 4.51
N THR A 52 -8.00 8.75 4.20
CA THR A 52 -8.28 9.17 2.83
C THR A 52 -7.66 10.52 2.51
N VAL A 53 -7.30 10.73 1.25
CA VAL A 53 -6.81 11.99 0.71
C VAL A 53 -7.51 12.28 -0.62
N MET A 54 -7.59 13.55 -1.00
CA MET A 54 -7.99 13.90 -2.36
C MET A 54 -6.89 13.50 -3.34
N GLY A 55 -7.23 12.65 -4.30
CA GLY A 55 -6.47 12.24 -5.46
C GLY A 55 -6.18 13.41 -6.40
N TRP A 56 -5.06 13.37 -7.12
CA TRP A 56 -4.74 14.40 -8.10
C TRP A 56 -5.61 14.23 -9.34
N ALA A 57 -5.99 15.35 -9.95
CA ALA A 57 -6.88 15.37 -11.10
C ALA A 57 -6.38 14.48 -12.26
N LYS A 58 -5.06 14.41 -12.49
CA LYS A 58 -4.47 13.60 -13.56
C LYS A 58 -4.64 12.09 -13.40
N TYR A 59 -4.96 11.60 -12.20
CA TYR A 59 -5.25 10.19 -11.93
C TYR A 59 -6.76 9.90 -11.80
N GLY A 60 -7.61 10.85 -12.21
CA GLY A 60 -9.07 10.78 -12.12
C GLY A 60 -9.67 11.71 -11.06
N GLY A 61 -8.88 12.15 -10.08
CA GLY A 61 -9.37 12.94 -8.95
C GLY A 61 -10.30 12.16 -8.01
N GLY A 62 -10.77 12.81 -6.95
CA GLY A 62 -11.70 12.22 -5.98
C GLY A 62 -11.01 11.67 -4.73
N LEU A 63 -11.77 11.00 -3.86
CA LEU A 63 -11.28 10.54 -2.56
C LEU A 63 -10.57 9.18 -2.73
N VAL A 64 -9.29 9.11 -2.38
CA VAL A 64 -8.48 7.88 -2.46
C VAL A 64 -8.00 7.45 -1.07
N SER A 65 -7.95 6.14 -0.85
CA SER A 65 -7.37 5.50 0.34
C SER A 65 -6.09 4.75 -0.04
N ALA A 66 -5.39 4.16 0.95
CA ALA A 66 -4.25 3.29 0.69
C ALA A 66 -4.58 2.14 -0.27
N SER A 67 -5.83 1.64 -0.26
CA SER A 67 -6.27 0.54 -1.13
C SER A 67 -6.65 0.98 -2.55
N SER A 68 -7.11 2.23 -2.72
CA SER A 68 -7.66 2.73 -3.99
C SER A 68 -6.72 3.67 -4.75
N ILE A 69 -5.74 4.27 -4.06
CA ILE A 69 -4.71 5.08 -4.72
C ILE A 69 -3.93 4.22 -5.72
N SER A 70 -3.55 4.77 -6.87
CA SER A 70 -2.70 4.05 -7.83
C SER A 70 -1.23 4.11 -7.43
N ASP A 71 -0.45 3.09 -7.75
CA ASP A 71 0.99 3.03 -7.43
C ASP A 71 1.78 4.20 -8.03
N ALA A 72 1.42 4.63 -9.25
CA ALA A 72 2.02 5.80 -9.89
C ALA A 72 1.77 7.10 -9.11
N GLU A 73 0.55 7.28 -8.59
CA GLU A 73 0.20 8.46 -7.78
C GLU A 73 0.92 8.43 -6.43
N LEU A 74 0.98 7.26 -5.79
CA LEU A 74 1.66 7.07 -4.53
C LEU A 74 3.16 7.43 -4.65
N ALA A 75 3.83 6.91 -5.69
CA ALA A 75 5.24 7.18 -5.95
C ALA A 75 5.51 8.67 -6.18
N GLU A 76 4.73 9.31 -7.05
CA GLU A 76 4.95 10.72 -7.39
C GLU A 76 4.71 11.65 -6.19
N ARG A 77 3.71 11.35 -5.36
CA ARG A 77 3.48 12.09 -4.11
C ARG A 77 4.63 11.94 -3.14
N LEU A 78 5.17 10.73 -2.97
CA LEU A 78 6.34 10.50 -2.12
C LEU A 78 7.57 11.28 -2.61
N GLU A 79 7.79 11.33 -3.92
CA GLU A 79 8.85 12.15 -4.50
C GLU A 79 8.64 13.64 -4.26
N SER A 80 7.41 14.13 -4.45
CA SER A 80 7.03 15.52 -4.18
C SER A 80 7.29 15.92 -2.71
N ILE A 81 7.00 15.02 -1.76
CA ILE A 81 7.31 15.24 -0.35
C ILE A 81 8.81 15.33 -0.12
N LYS A 82 9.59 14.38 -0.66
CA LYS A 82 11.07 14.38 -0.54
C LYS A 82 11.69 15.67 -1.09
N ARG A 83 11.15 16.22 -2.19
CA ARG A 83 11.64 17.48 -2.76
C ARG A 83 11.33 18.70 -1.90
N ARG A 84 10.20 18.71 -1.17
CA ARG A 84 9.81 19.80 -0.27
C ARG A 84 10.59 19.81 1.06
N THR A 85 11.05 18.66 1.51
CA THR A 85 11.83 18.53 2.75
C THR A 85 13.33 18.82 2.54
N ARG A 86 13.77 19.02 1.29
CA ARG A 86 15.18 19.28 0.94
C ARG A 86 15.47 20.77 0.90
#